data_AF-A0A7X6Q935-F1
#
_entry.id   AF-A0A7X6Q935-F1
#
_cell.length_a   1.000
_cell.length_b   1.000
_cell.length_c   1.000
_cell.angle_alpha   90.00
_cell.angle_beta   90.00
_cell.angle_gamma   90.00
#
_symmetry.space_group_name_H-M   'P 1'
#
loop_
_entity.id
_entity.type
_entity.pdbx_description
1 polymer ?
#
loop_
_entity_poly.entity_id
_entity_poly.type
_entity_poly.pdbx_seq_one_letter_code
_entity_poly.pdbx_strand_id
1 'polypeptide(L)' 'MPKIEVHEKLFNALLGATYTNDELEEMLPVAKAELDWYDAEEELYKFELNDTNRP' A
#
# COMPACT_ATOMS: atom_id res chain seq x y z
N MET A 1 0.20 14.27 0.19
CA MET A 1 -0.08 13.83 -1.19
C MET A 1 -1.43 13.10 -1.22
N PRO A 2 -2.01 12.65 -2.36
CA PRO A 2 -3.25 11.86 -2.30
C PRO A 2 -3.00 10.56 -1.56
N LYS A 3 -4.03 10.13 -0.81
CA LYS A 3 -4.02 8.86 -0.07
C LYS A 3 -5.14 7.98 -0.58
N ILE A 4 -4.87 6.68 -0.64
CA ILE A 4 -5.86 5.66 -0.98
C ILE A 4 -5.93 4.62 0.12
N GLU A 5 -7.12 4.06 0.31
CA GLU A 5 -7.36 2.93 1.20
C GLU A 5 -7.73 1.72 0.36
N VAL A 6 -7.09 0.59 0.65
CA VAL A 6 -7.32 -0.67 -0.07
C VAL A 6 -7.42 -1.82 0.92
N HIS A 7 -8.21 -2.83 0.57
CA HIS A 7 -8.28 -4.06 1.36
C HIS A 7 -7.00 -4.88 1.20
N GLU A 8 -6.39 -5.25 2.32
CA GLU A 8 -5.17 -6.05 2.40
C GLU A 8 -5.28 -7.33 1.56
N LYS A 9 -6.35 -8.09 1.79
CA LYS A 9 -6.56 -9.38 1.12
C LYS A 9 -6.61 -9.26 -0.39
N LEU A 10 -7.30 -8.25 -0.92
CA LEU A 10 -7.39 -8.02 -2.36
C LEU A 10 -6.06 -7.54 -2.92
N PHE A 11 -5.40 -6.62 -2.23
CA PHE A 11 -4.09 -6.09 -2.63
C PHE A 11 -3.04 -7.21 -2.72
N ASN A 12 -2.92 -8.03 -1.67
CA ASN A 12 -1.99 -9.16 -1.63
C ASN A 12 -2.34 -10.24 -2.68
N ALA A 13 -3.63 -10.49 -2.92
CA ALA A 13 -4.06 -11.41 -3.98
C ALA A 13 -3.65 -10.93 -5.38
N LEU A 14 -3.69 -9.62 -5.65
CA LEU A 14 -3.26 -9.05 -6.93
C LEU A 14 -1.73 -9.06 -7.09
N LEU A 15 -0.98 -8.95 -5.99
CA LEU A 15 0.47 -9.11 -6.00
C LEU A 15 0.92 -10.56 -6.20
N GLY A 16 0.03 -11.53 -5.93
CA GLY A 16 0.35 -12.97 -5.99
C GLY A 16 1.29 -13.44 -4.88
N ALA A 17 1.55 -12.59 -3.89
CA ALA A 17 2.39 -12.86 -2.73
C ALA A 17 1.92 -12.01 -1.55
N THR A 18 2.17 -12.50 -0.34
CA THR A 18 1.94 -11.74 0.90
C THR A 18 3.27 -11.15 1.36
N TYR A 19 3.24 -9.89 1.75
CA TYR A 19 4.40 -9.17 2.27
C TYR A 19 4.12 -8.67 3.68
N THR A 20 5.17 -8.60 4.49
CA THR A 20 5.15 -7.86 5.75
C THR A 20 5.14 -6.35 5.48
N ASN A 21 4.78 -5.56 6.49
CA ASN A 21 4.78 -4.10 6.35
C ASN A 21 6.18 -3.56 6.00
N ASP A 22 7.24 -4.10 6.60
CA ASP A 22 8.63 -3.71 6.32
C ASP A 22 9.00 -4.01 4.85
N GLU A 23 8.62 -5.17 4.32
CA GLU A 23 8.85 -5.53 2.92
C GLU A 23 8.05 -4.64 1.96
N LEU A 24 6.81 -4.27 2.33
CA LEU A 24 6.03 -3.30 1.56
C LEU A 24 6.70 -1.93 1.56
N GLU A 25 7.14 -1.43 2.70
CA GLU A 25 7.86 -0.15 2.81
C GLU A 25 9.13 -0.12 1.96
N GLU A 26 9.84 -1.24 1.83
CA GLU A 26 11.01 -1.35 0.95
C GLU A 26 10.64 -1.30 -0.54
N MET A 27 9.51 -1.90 -0.94
CA MET A 27 9.10 -1.99 -2.36
C MET A 27 8.35 -0.77 -2.89
N LEU A 28 7.47 -0.17 -2.08
CA LEU A 28 6.56 0.92 -2.47
C LEU A 28 7.25 2.16 -3.07
N PRO A 29 8.49 2.55 -2.68
CA PRO A 29 9.18 3.69 -3.28
C PRO A 29 9.34 3.61 -4.80
N VAL A 30 9.49 2.40 -5.38
CA VAL A 30 9.57 2.21 -6.84
C VAL A 30 8.25 2.60 -7.53
N ALA A 31 7.13 2.37 -6.86
CA ALA A 31 5.81 2.79 -7.30
C ALA A 31 5.48 4.25 -6.94
N LYS A 32 6.43 4.99 -6.34
CA LYS A 32 6.20 6.31 -5.75
C LYS A 32 5.07 6.30 -4.74
N ALA A 33 5.06 5.29 -3.87
CA ALA A 33 4.11 5.16 -2.78
C ALA A 33 4.83 4.92 -1.45
N GLU A 34 4.12 5.14 -0.36
CA GLU A 34 4.55 4.86 1.02
C GLU A 34 3.38 4.22 1.79
N LEU A 35 3.68 3.29 2.69
CA LEU A 35 2.69 2.76 3.63
C LEU A 35 2.47 3.80 4.73
N ASP A 36 1.30 4.45 4.72
CA ASP A 36 0.96 5.52 5.67
C ASP A 36 0.34 4.96 6.95
N TRP A 37 -0.49 3.92 6.82
CA TRP A 37 -1.14 3.25 7.93
C TRP A 37 -1.56 1.83 7.54
N TYR A 38 -1.63 0.95 8.53
CA TYR A 38 -2.21 -0.38 8.40
C TYR A 38 -3.19 -0.61 9.56
N ASP A 39 -4.47 -0.85 9.21
CA ASP A 39 -5.51 -1.23 10.16
C ASP A 39 -5.68 -2.75 10.12
N ALA A 40 -5.15 -3.42 11.14
CA ALA A 40 -5.20 -4.88 11.26
C ALA A 40 -6.59 -5.41 11.70
N GLU A 41 -7.45 -4.57 12.26
CA GLU A 41 -8.80 -4.98 12.67
C GLU A 41 -9.74 -5.02 11.45
N GLU A 42 -9.61 -4.03 10.56
CA GLU A 42 -10.43 -3.90 9.35
C GLU A 42 -9.74 -4.45 8.08
N GLU A 43 -8.51 -4.98 8.20
CA GLU A 43 -7.68 -5.49 7.10
C GLU A 43 -7.51 -4.44 5.97
N LEU A 44 -7.15 -3.21 6.33
CA LEU A 44 -6.99 -2.07 5.41
C LEU A 44 -5.56 -1.53 5.39
N TYR A 45 -5.01 -1.37 4.19
CA TYR A 45 -3.83 -0.56 3.96
C TYR A 45 -4.22 0.85 3.56
N LYS A 46 -3.46 1.82 4.06
CA LYS A 46 -3.48 3.20 3.60
C LYS A 46 -2.15 3.52 2.96
N PHE A 47 -2.18 3.91 1.69
CA PHE A 47 -1.00 4.30 0.94
C PHE A 47 -1.02 5.81 0.65
N GLU A 48 0.11 6.47 0.87
CA GLU A 48 0.35 7.82 0.36
C GLU A 48 1.06 7.73 -1.01
N LEU A 49 0.52 8.43 -2.03
CA LEU A 49 1.05 8.40 -3.39
C LEU A 49 1.82 9.68 -3.73
N ASN A 50 3.12 9.54 -3.94
CA ASN A 50 4.06 10.64 -4.13
C ASN A 50 4.11 11.22 -5.56
N ASP A 51 3.21 10.81 -6.47
CA ASP A 51 3.10 11.36 -7.82
C ASP A 51 1.66 11.76 -8.16
N THR A 52 1.34 13.04 -8.03
CA THR A 52 -0.02 13.56 -8.28
C THR A 52 -0.40 13.59 -9.76
N ASN A 53 0.52 13.22 -10.68
CA ASN A 53 0.27 13.20 -12.12
C ASN A 53 0.03 11.79 -12.68
N ARG A 54 -0.05 10.77 -11.80
CA ARG A 54 -0.33 9.38 -12.15
C ARG A 54 -1.68 8.97 -11.53
N PRO A 55 -2.80 9.17 -12.25
CA PRO A 55 -4.12 8.72 -11.80
C PRO A 55 -4.23 7.19 -11.78
#